data_AF-A0A2D8HK08-F1
#
_entry.id   AF-A0A2D8HK08-F1
#
_cell.length_a   1.000
_cell.length_b   1.000
_cell.length_c   1.000
_cell.angle_alpha   90.00
_cell.angle_beta   90.00
_cell.angle_gamma   90.00
#
_symmetry.space_group_name_H-M   'P 1'
#
loop_
_entity.id
_entity.type
_entity.pdbx_description
1 polymer ?
#
loop_
_entity_poly.entity_id
_entity_poly.type
_entity_poly.pdbx_seq_one_letter_code
_entity_poly.pdbx_strand_id
1 'polypeptide(L)'
;MPNREPLQTNQEALESSREFAENFAKIAARSQELVTEFLASQQPTHIDPDPATVARTFMELMNKMMADPARIIEAQAALWKNYMDLWQNAARRAGGEEIAPMVVPDAADKRFKSEEWSQNQIFDYIKQSYLLTANWLQDTVAEVEGLDKQTRKKADFYTKLYTDAMSPSNFFWSNPDVLKTTMESKGKNLVQGLENMLDDMKRTKGTISPKMTDDAAFEIGRNIAVTPGKVIFQNDLMQLIQYEPTTKEVYKRPLLITPPWINKFYILDLKSENSFIKWCVDQGYTVFIISWVNPDERHVDKTFESYMSEGILAALDAIEQSIGETEVTAIGYCIGGTLMAATLAYLAAIGEDRIKAVTFFAAQLDFEEAGDLLVFTDEDHIQLVESKMKGGYLEGKEMANTFNLLRSNDLIWSFVVNNYLLGKTPFPFDLLYWNSDATNMPHKMHSFYLRNMYQKNLLRQAGSLTLGGQPIDLSKVTTPVFIQASKEDHIAPFKSVFKNLKLFGGPAELMLAGSGHIAGVINHPDAKKYQHWTNTKKKEYASAEDWFADATQHPGSWWPYWDKWLSKKSGPKVPARDPAKGKLKPIEDAPGSYVKVKAKPYADMTE
;
A
#
# COMPACT_ATOMS: atom_id res chain seq x y z
N MET A 1 37.76 57.33 -13.06
CA MET A 1 36.65 56.38 -13.32
C MET A 1 36.35 55.67 -12.01
N PRO A 2 35.10 55.66 -11.53
CA PRO A 2 34.81 55.39 -10.13
C PRO A 2 34.57 53.91 -9.84
N ASN A 3 35.06 53.48 -8.67
CA ASN A 3 34.57 52.34 -7.91
C ASN A 3 33.05 52.45 -7.71
N ARG A 4 32.28 51.50 -8.25
CA ARG A 4 30.88 51.24 -7.91
C ARG A 4 30.78 49.79 -7.44
N GLU A 5 30.90 49.54 -6.14
CA GLU A 5 30.59 48.22 -5.54
C GLU A 5 30.41 48.16 -3.99
N PRO A 6 29.84 49.18 -3.29
CA PRO A 6 29.27 48.94 -1.94
C PRO A 6 27.78 49.30 -1.76
N LEU A 7 27.12 49.90 -2.75
CA LEU A 7 25.71 50.34 -2.64
C LEU A 7 24.70 49.26 -3.05
N GLN A 8 25.03 48.38 -4.00
CA GLN A 8 24.14 47.30 -4.45
C GLN A 8 23.92 46.25 -3.35
N THR A 9 24.98 45.88 -2.61
CA THR A 9 24.93 44.89 -1.52
C THR A 9 24.06 45.33 -0.34
N ASN A 10 24.05 46.62 0.02
CA ASN A 10 23.17 47.15 1.08
C ASN A 10 21.70 47.19 0.65
N GLN A 11 21.44 47.49 -0.63
CA GLN A 11 20.08 47.59 -1.16
C GLN A 11 19.44 46.20 -1.29
N GLU A 12 20.22 45.22 -1.78
CA GLU A 12 19.82 43.80 -1.83
C GLU A 12 19.59 43.21 -0.43
N ALA A 13 20.41 43.57 0.57
CA ALA A 13 20.22 43.15 1.96
C ALA A 13 18.95 43.75 2.58
N LEU A 14 18.67 45.04 2.32
CA LEU A 14 17.44 45.71 2.75
C LEU A 14 16.19 45.13 2.10
N GLU A 15 16.22 44.86 0.79
CA GLU A 15 15.12 44.22 0.07
C GLU A 15 14.89 42.78 0.58
N SER A 16 15.97 42.04 0.83
CA SER A 16 15.91 40.70 1.43
C SER A 16 15.28 40.71 2.83
N SER A 17 15.70 41.65 3.68
CA SER A 17 15.14 41.81 5.03
C SER A 17 13.66 42.20 4.99
N ARG A 18 13.27 43.07 4.06
CA ARG A 18 11.87 43.46 3.86
C ARG A 18 11.00 42.29 3.38
N GLU A 19 11.47 41.54 2.39
CA GLU A 19 10.77 40.36 1.86
C GLU A 19 10.58 39.30 2.95
N PHE A 20 11.59 39.10 3.80
CA PHE A 20 11.50 38.21 4.95
C PHE A 20 10.44 38.68 5.96
N ALA A 21 10.43 39.96 6.33
CA ALA A 21 9.44 40.53 7.25
C ALA A 21 8.00 40.43 6.70
N GLU A 22 7.81 40.71 5.40
CA GLU A 22 6.52 40.59 4.72
C GLU A 22 6.01 39.13 4.74
N ASN A 23 6.88 38.15 4.48
CA ASN A 23 6.50 36.74 4.55
C ASN A 23 6.18 36.29 5.98
N PHE A 24 6.90 36.77 6.99
CA PHE A 24 6.57 36.49 8.40
C PHE A 24 5.22 37.05 8.82
N ALA A 25 4.84 38.24 8.33
CA ALA A 25 3.50 38.77 8.53
C ALA A 25 2.42 37.88 7.89
N LYS A 26 2.68 37.36 6.68
CA LYS A 26 1.78 36.39 6.01
C LYS A 26 1.68 35.07 6.78
N ILE A 27 2.79 34.55 7.31
CA ILE A 27 2.81 33.35 8.16
C ILE A 27 1.88 33.58 9.36
N ALA A 28 2.04 34.68 10.10
CA ALA A 28 1.20 34.97 11.25
C ALA A 28 -0.31 35.07 10.88
N ALA A 29 -0.63 35.72 9.77
CA ALA A 29 -2.01 35.83 9.29
C ALA A 29 -2.61 34.47 8.91
N ARG A 30 -1.88 33.63 8.18
CA ARG A 30 -2.32 32.29 7.77
C ARG A 30 -2.43 31.33 8.94
N SER A 31 -1.52 31.40 9.91
CA SER A 31 -1.61 30.63 11.16
C SER A 31 -2.87 31.00 11.97
N GLN A 32 -3.22 32.29 12.02
CA GLN A 32 -4.45 32.73 12.70
C GLN A 32 -5.71 32.21 11.98
N GLU A 33 -5.73 32.24 10.65
CA GLU A 33 -6.81 31.64 9.84
C GLU A 33 -6.94 30.15 10.16
N LEU A 34 -5.82 29.44 10.23
CA LEU A 34 -5.78 28.00 10.49
C LEU A 34 -6.32 27.64 11.87
N VAL A 35 -5.91 28.37 12.91
CA VAL A 35 -6.44 28.18 14.27
C VAL A 35 -7.94 28.46 14.31
N THR A 36 -8.41 29.47 13.59
CA THR A 36 -9.84 29.82 13.54
C THR A 36 -10.66 28.71 12.89
N GLU A 37 -10.20 28.19 11.74
CA GLU A 37 -10.85 27.11 11.03
C GLU A 37 -10.82 25.79 11.83
N PHE A 38 -9.70 25.48 12.50
CA PHE A 38 -9.58 24.32 13.40
C PHE A 38 -10.57 24.41 14.57
N LEU A 39 -10.71 25.58 15.20
CA LEU A 39 -11.68 25.80 16.28
C LEU A 39 -13.14 25.75 15.78
N ALA A 40 -13.38 26.15 14.52
CA ALA A 40 -14.69 26.03 13.88
C ALA A 40 -15.04 24.58 13.53
N SER A 41 -14.05 23.74 13.21
CA SER A 41 -14.25 22.32 12.97
C SER A 41 -14.54 21.57 14.28
N GLN A 42 -15.82 21.22 14.51
CA GLN A 42 -16.23 20.41 15.68
C GLN A 42 -15.97 18.90 15.51
N GLN A 43 -15.03 18.51 14.65
CA GLN A 43 -14.72 17.10 14.45
C GLN A 43 -13.40 16.72 15.14
N PRO A 44 -13.39 15.64 15.94
CA PRO A 44 -12.12 15.09 16.42
C PRO A 44 -11.28 14.71 15.20
N THR A 45 -10.00 15.07 15.22
CA THR A 45 -9.03 14.69 14.19
C THR A 45 -8.95 13.16 14.11
N HIS A 46 -9.63 12.57 13.13
CA HIS A 46 -9.73 11.11 12.94
C HIS A 46 -8.49 10.51 12.26
N ILE A 47 -7.30 10.77 12.82
CA ILE A 47 -6.03 10.21 12.31
C ILE A 47 -5.55 9.02 13.15
N ASP A 48 -6.12 8.77 14.33
CA ASP A 48 -5.48 7.86 15.28
C ASP A 48 -6.07 6.44 15.37
N PRO A 49 -5.22 5.43 15.64
CA PRO A 49 -5.67 4.15 16.14
C PRO A 49 -6.54 4.36 17.41
N ASP A 50 -7.51 3.47 17.63
CA ASP A 50 -8.45 3.58 18.75
C ASP A 50 -7.72 3.89 20.07
N PRO A 51 -7.94 5.09 20.67
CA PRO A 51 -7.21 5.52 21.86
C PRO A 51 -7.36 4.54 23.03
N ALA A 52 -8.50 3.85 23.13
CA ALA A 52 -8.73 2.86 24.17
C ALA A 52 -7.87 1.60 23.96
N THR A 53 -7.81 1.10 22.72
CA THR A 53 -6.95 -0.03 22.35
C THR A 53 -5.48 0.28 22.57
N VAL A 54 -5.01 1.46 22.14
CA VAL A 54 -3.63 1.91 22.35
C VAL A 54 -3.31 2.01 23.84
N ALA A 55 -4.18 2.67 24.62
CA ALA A 55 -3.99 2.82 26.06
C ALA A 55 -3.93 1.46 26.78
N ARG A 56 -4.81 0.51 26.42
CA ARG A 56 -4.80 -0.84 26.99
C ARG A 56 -3.49 -1.58 26.68
N THR A 57 -3.04 -1.56 25.44
CA THR A 57 -1.76 -2.20 25.05
C THR A 57 -0.59 -1.61 25.83
N PHE A 58 -0.51 -0.28 25.99
CA PHE A 58 0.54 0.34 26.78
C PHE A 58 0.39 0.08 28.30
N MET A 59 -0.82 0.01 28.84
CA MET A 59 -1.04 -0.35 30.24
C MET A 59 -0.60 -1.80 30.54
N GLU A 60 -0.91 -2.75 29.65
CA GLU A 60 -0.46 -4.13 29.79
C GLU A 60 1.06 -4.25 29.67
N LEU A 61 1.67 -3.53 28.72
CA LEU A 61 3.11 -3.41 28.59
C LEU A 61 3.74 -2.87 29.88
N MET A 62 3.23 -1.76 30.42
CA MET A 62 3.72 -1.15 31.65
C MET A 62 3.57 -2.08 32.86
N ASN A 63 2.45 -2.78 32.98
CA ASN A 63 2.23 -3.75 34.05
C ASN A 63 3.24 -4.90 34.00
N LYS A 64 3.58 -5.39 32.80
CA LYS A 64 4.59 -6.44 32.62
C LYS A 64 6.01 -5.92 32.84
N MET A 65 6.32 -4.71 32.39
CA MET A 65 7.60 -4.06 32.67
C MET A 65 7.81 -3.87 34.18
N MET A 66 6.79 -3.40 34.91
CA MET A 66 6.87 -3.25 36.37
C MET A 66 7.01 -4.59 37.12
N ALA A 67 6.66 -5.71 36.49
CA ALA A 67 6.87 -7.04 37.06
C ALA A 67 8.35 -7.49 37.00
N ASP A 68 9.19 -6.83 36.19
CA ASP A 68 10.64 -7.01 36.14
C ASP A 68 11.38 -5.65 36.27
N PRO A 69 11.42 -5.06 37.48
CA PRO A 69 12.06 -3.76 37.70
C PRO A 69 13.57 -3.77 37.40
N ALA A 70 14.22 -4.94 37.49
CA ALA A 70 15.64 -5.07 37.21
C ALA A 70 15.92 -4.79 35.73
N ARG A 71 15.10 -5.32 34.81
CA ARG A 71 15.21 -5.02 33.37
C ARG A 71 14.98 -3.55 33.05
N ILE A 72 14.03 -2.88 33.70
CA ILE A 72 13.84 -1.44 33.50
C ILE A 72 15.12 -0.67 33.88
N ILE A 73 15.72 -1.02 35.02
CA ILE A 73 16.96 -0.40 35.48
C ILE A 73 18.12 -0.70 34.52
N GLU A 74 18.24 -1.92 34.02
CA GLU A 74 19.24 -2.31 33.02
C GLU A 74 19.05 -1.57 31.71
N ALA A 75 17.83 -1.51 31.19
CA ALA A 75 17.49 -0.75 29.99
C ALA A 75 17.79 0.74 30.17
N GLN A 76 17.46 1.31 31.33
CA GLN A 76 17.78 2.70 31.65
C GLN A 76 19.30 2.93 31.73
N ALA A 77 20.05 2.02 32.36
CA ALA A 77 21.51 2.09 32.43
C ALA A 77 22.14 1.99 31.02
N ALA A 78 21.60 1.14 30.15
CA ALA A 78 22.02 1.02 28.75
C ALA A 78 21.79 2.34 27.98
N LEU A 79 20.62 2.98 28.16
CA LEU A 79 20.34 4.28 27.58
C LEU A 79 21.32 5.36 28.08
N TRP A 80 21.55 5.43 29.39
CA TRP A 80 22.52 6.35 29.98
C TRP A 80 23.93 6.16 29.40
N LYS A 81 24.38 4.91 29.26
CA LYS A 81 25.65 4.59 28.63
C LYS A 81 25.69 5.08 27.18
N ASN A 82 24.65 4.81 26.39
CA ASN A 82 24.56 5.27 25.00
C ASN A 82 24.65 6.80 24.88
N TYR A 83 24.01 7.55 25.79
CA TYR A 83 24.11 9.02 25.81
C TYR A 83 25.49 9.52 26.23
N MET A 84 26.15 8.85 27.18
CA MET A 84 27.53 9.16 27.57
C MET A 84 28.51 8.93 26.41
N ASP A 85 28.35 7.83 25.68
CA ASP A 85 29.16 7.51 24.51
C ASP A 85 28.89 8.50 23.37
N LEU A 86 27.62 8.90 23.16
CA LEU A 86 27.25 9.93 22.19
C LEU A 86 27.90 11.28 22.52
N TRP A 87 27.87 11.69 23.79
CA TRP A 87 28.49 12.94 24.23
C TRP A 87 30.01 12.92 24.05
N GLN A 88 30.67 11.80 24.38
CA GLN A 88 32.12 11.63 24.13
C GLN A 88 32.46 11.69 22.64
N ASN A 89 31.68 11.03 21.79
CA ASN A 89 31.87 11.06 20.34
C ASN A 89 31.66 12.46 19.76
N ALA A 90 30.65 13.19 20.25
CA ALA A 90 30.41 14.58 19.85
C ALA A 90 31.57 15.50 20.26
N ALA A 91 32.10 15.37 21.49
CA ALA A 91 33.24 16.14 21.96
C ALA A 91 34.52 15.88 21.15
N ARG A 92 34.80 14.61 20.83
CA ARG A 92 35.97 14.23 20.02
C ARG A 92 35.84 14.68 18.56
N ARG A 93 34.64 14.58 17.96
CA ARG A 93 34.36 15.16 16.63
C ARG A 93 34.51 16.68 16.62
N ALA A 94 34.08 17.37 17.67
CA ALA A 94 34.32 18.81 17.83
C ALA A 94 35.82 19.14 17.94
N GLY A 95 36.63 18.22 18.46
CA GLY A 95 38.09 18.27 18.45
C GLY A 95 38.77 17.94 17.11
N GLY A 96 37.99 17.66 16.06
CA GLY A 96 38.50 17.39 14.70
C GLY A 96 38.77 15.92 14.39
N GLU A 97 38.39 14.98 15.26
CA GLU A 97 38.53 13.54 15.00
C GLU A 97 37.40 13.00 14.09
N GLU A 98 37.76 12.17 13.11
CA GLU A 98 36.78 11.40 12.35
C GLU A 98 36.34 10.16 13.14
N ILE A 99 35.09 10.18 13.60
CA ILE A 99 34.47 9.07 14.34
C ILE A 99 33.30 8.52 13.53
N ALA A 100 33.18 7.19 13.43
CA ALA A 100 32.02 6.57 12.79
C ALA A 100 30.72 6.84 13.59
N PRO A 101 29.56 7.01 12.93
CA PRO A 101 28.29 7.18 13.63
C PRO A 101 27.99 5.95 14.50
N MET A 102 27.39 6.17 15.67
CA MET A 102 27.01 5.08 16.58
C MET A 102 25.88 4.24 16.02
N VAL A 103 24.92 4.90 15.35
CA VAL A 103 23.81 4.25 14.65
C VAL A 103 23.79 4.73 13.21
N VAL A 104 23.78 3.77 12.29
CA VAL A 104 23.55 4.02 10.86
C VAL A 104 22.05 3.83 10.60
N PRO A 105 21.32 4.83 10.09
CA PRO A 105 19.94 4.67 9.68
C PRO A 105 19.80 3.54 8.65
N ASP A 106 18.62 2.90 8.61
CA ASP A 106 18.29 1.98 7.53
C ASP A 106 18.45 2.69 6.17
N ALA A 107 19.04 2.03 5.19
CA ALA A 107 19.20 2.58 3.84
C ALA A 107 17.86 2.93 3.17
N ALA A 108 16.76 2.33 3.63
CA ALA A 108 15.40 2.66 3.20
C ALA A 108 14.85 3.94 3.87
N ASP A 109 15.40 4.40 5.00
CA ASP A 109 14.93 5.60 5.69
C ASP A 109 15.46 6.88 5.02
N LYS A 110 14.58 7.52 4.25
CA LYS A 110 14.93 8.72 3.47
C LYS A 110 14.99 10.00 4.31
N ARG A 111 14.53 10.00 5.56
CA ARG A 111 14.47 11.21 6.41
C ARG A 111 15.84 11.87 6.61
N PHE A 112 16.89 11.05 6.69
CA PHE A 112 18.25 11.48 7.01
C PHE A 112 19.19 11.49 5.79
N LYS A 113 18.64 11.59 4.58
CA LYS A 113 19.41 11.50 3.32
C LYS A 113 20.33 12.70 3.07
N SER A 114 19.94 13.89 3.55
CA SER A 114 20.70 15.13 3.35
C SER A 114 22.06 15.07 4.05
N GLU A 115 23.10 15.63 3.43
CA GLU A 115 24.46 15.58 3.98
C GLU A 115 24.57 16.38 5.29
N GLU A 116 23.77 17.45 5.42
CA GLU A 116 23.68 18.30 6.60
C GLU A 116 23.37 17.51 7.88
N TRP A 117 22.62 16.40 7.77
CA TRP A 117 22.34 15.52 8.90
C TRP A 117 23.58 14.83 9.48
N SER A 118 24.66 14.74 8.71
CA SER A 118 25.89 14.05 9.12
C SER A 118 27.10 14.98 9.19
N GLN A 119 27.14 16.04 8.39
CA GLN A 119 28.23 17.02 8.38
C GLN A 119 28.10 18.08 9.48
N ASN A 120 26.87 18.48 9.83
CA ASN A 120 26.65 19.44 10.90
C ASN A 120 26.58 18.73 12.25
N GLN A 121 27.47 19.11 13.18
CA GLN A 121 27.59 18.45 14.48
C GLN A 121 26.31 18.51 15.33
N ILE A 122 25.53 19.59 15.23
CA ILE A 122 24.27 19.74 15.97
C ILE A 122 23.21 18.78 15.41
N PHE A 123 23.02 18.78 14.09
CA PHE A 123 22.01 17.91 13.46
C PHE A 123 22.41 16.43 13.52
N ASP A 124 23.70 16.12 13.47
CA ASP A 124 24.20 14.76 13.68
C ASP A 124 23.94 14.30 15.12
N TYR A 125 24.20 15.13 16.13
CA TYR A 125 23.87 14.82 17.52
C TYR A 125 22.37 14.59 17.71
N ILE A 126 21.51 15.46 17.15
CA ILE A 126 20.05 15.30 17.21
C ILE A 126 19.62 13.99 16.56
N LYS A 127 20.10 13.70 15.34
CA LYS A 127 19.83 12.45 14.61
C LYS A 127 20.26 11.23 15.42
N GLN A 128 21.48 11.21 15.93
CA GLN A 128 22.01 10.09 16.71
C GLN A 128 21.26 9.90 18.03
N SER A 129 20.94 10.99 18.74
CA SER A 129 20.17 10.92 19.99
C SER A 129 18.76 10.33 19.76
N TYR A 130 18.11 10.73 18.66
CA TYR A 130 16.85 10.14 18.21
C TYR A 130 17.00 8.65 17.88
N LEU A 131 17.94 8.27 17.02
CA LEU A 131 18.10 6.87 16.59
C LEU A 131 18.43 5.94 17.77
N LEU A 132 19.30 6.38 18.68
CA LEU A 132 19.61 5.64 19.90
C LEU A 132 18.38 5.46 20.78
N THR A 133 17.59 6.52 20.97
CA THR A 133 16.37 6.46 21.79
C THR A 133 15.28 5.62 21.14
N ALA A 134 15.13 5.70 19.81
CA ALA A 134 14.17 4.91 19.06
C ALA A 134 14.53 3.41 19.10
N ASN A 135 15.78 3.06 18.85
CA ASN A 135 16.25 1.67 18.97
C ASN A 135 16.09 1.16 20.40
N TRP A 136 16.53 1.95 21.40
CA TRP A 136 16.36 1.60 22.81
C TRP A 136 14.89 1.34 23.18
N LEU A 137 13.97 2.19 22.73
CA LEU A 137 12.55 2.03 23.04
C LEU A 137 11.99 0.76 22.37
N GLN A 138 12.37 0.50 21.12
CA GLN A 138 11.98 -0.72 20.40
C GLN A 138 12.53 -1.99 21.09
N ASP A 139 13.82 -2.00 21.42
CA ASP A 139 14.48 -3.13 22.07
C ASP A 139 13.85 -3.39 23.45
N THR A 140 13.60 -2.33 24.23
CA THR A 140 12.97 -2.43 25.55
C THR A 140 11.57 -3.01 25.49
N VAL A 141 10.79 -2.68 24.44
CA VAL A 141 9.45 -3.26 24.22
C VAL A 141 9.53 -4.71 23.74
N ALA A 142 10.45 -5.02 22.82
CA ALA A 142 10.62 -6.35 22.24
C ALA A 142 11.09 -7.39 23.27
N GLU A 143 11.88 -6.96 24.26
CA GLU A 143 12.43 -7.80 25.31
C GLU A 143 11.45 -8.07 26.48
N VAL A 144 10.25 -7.47 26.48
CA VAL A 144 9.26 -7.74 27.53
C VAL A 144 8.74 -9.17 27.45
N GLU A 145 9.01 -9.95 28.49
CA GLU A 145 8.55 -11.34 28.63
C GLU A 145 7.10 -11.43 29.13
N GLY A 146 6.43 -12.54 28.81
CA GLY A 146 5.08 -12.83 29.31
C GLY A 146 3.95 -12.06 28.63
N LEU A 147 4.22 -11.36 27.53
CA LEU A 147 3.21 -10.88 26.58
C LEU A 147 2.86 -11.99 25.59
N ASP A 148 1.58 -12.13 25.25
CA ASP A 148 1.17 -12.97 24.14
C ASP A 148 1.66 -12.38 22.79
N LYS A 149 1.68 -13.22 21.74
CA LYS A 149 2.20 -12.82 20.43
C LYS A 149 1.47 -11.62 19.82
N GLN A 150 0.17 -11.49 20.04
CA GLN A 150 -0.63 -10.43 19.45
C GLN A 150 -0.38 -9.10 20.15
N THR A 151 -0.39 -9.09 21.48
CA THR A 151 -0.09 -7.90 22.28
C THR A 151 1.32 -7.39 22.04
N ARG A 152 2.31 -8.29 21.94
CA ARG A 152 3.69 -7.91 21.56
C ARG A 152 3.73 -7.20 20.21
N LYS A 153 3.09 -7.78 19.19
CA LYS A 153 3.06 -7.19 17.84
C LYS A 153 2.41 -5.80 17.82
N LYS A 154 1.33 -5.60 18.59
CA LYS A 154 0.70 -4.29 18.75
C LYS A 154 1.62 -3.29 19.44
N ALA A 155 2.30 -3.71 20.51
CA ALA A 155 3.24 -2.87 21.23
C ALA A 155 4.40 -2.42 20.33
N ASP A 156 5.00 -3.34 19.57
CA ASP A 156 6.06 -3.04 18.59
C ASP A 156 5.56 -2.03 17.53
N PHE A 157 4.37 -2.27 16.96
CA PHE A 157 3.76 -1.42 15.94
C PHE A 157 3.47 0.00 16.45
N TYR A 158 2.81 0.14 17.60
CA TYR A 158 2.47 1.48 18.15
C TYR A 158 3.71 2.22 18.66
N THR A 159 4.69 1.49 19.20
CA THR A 159 5.99 2.08 19.55
C THR A 159 6.68 2.64 18.31
N LYS A 160 6.64 1.91 17.19
CA LYS A 160 7.18 2.39 15.92
C LYS A 160 6.47 3.64 15.43
N LEU A 161 5.13 3.64 15.43
CA LEU A 161 4.32 4.80 15.04
C LEU A 161 4.66 6.03 15.89
N TYR A 162 4.84 5.85 17.20
CA TYR A 162 5.27 6.91 18.10
C TYR A 162 6.69 7.42 17.78
N THR A 163 7.66 6.52 17.62
CA THR A 163 9.03 6.91 17.25
C THR A 163 9.10 7.59 15.90
N ASP A 164 8.27 7.20 14.93
CA ASP A 164 8.20 7.85 13.62
C ASP A 164 7.62 9.25 13.72
N ALA A 165 6.60 9.46 14.56
CA ALA A 165 6.02 10.77 14.83
C ALA A 165 7.00 11.73 15.50
N MET A 166 7.79 11.22 16.46
CA MET A 166 8.77 12.00 17.21
C MET A 166 10.09 12.24 16.45
N SER A 167 10.17 11.84 15.18
CA SER A 167 11.38 12.03 14.39
C SER A 167 11.74 13.51 14.26
N PRO A 168 13.02 13.91 14.48
CA PRO A 168 13.44 15.30 14.38
C PRO A 168 13.28 15.87 12.97
N SER A 169 13.19 15.03 11.93
CA SER A 169 12.89 15.48 10.57
C SER A 169 11.49 16.06 10.42
N ASN A 170 10.57 15.78 11.35
CA ASN A 170 9.16 16.19 11.22
C ASN A 170 8.92 17.62 11.72
N PHE A 171 9.91 18.25 12.34
CA PHE A 171 9.75 19.56 12.99
C PHE A 171 10.67 20.62 12.39
N PHE A 172 10.14 21.83 12.27
CA PHE A 172 10.84 22.99 11.69
C PHE A 172 12.22 23.23 12.30
N TRP A 173 12.31 23.29 13.64
CA TRP A 173 13.54 23.69 14.34
C TRP A 173 14.65 22.64 14.34
N SER A 174 14.32 21.37 14.08
CA SER A 174 15.27 20.26 14.10
C SER A 174 15.55 19.68 12.72
N ASN A 175 14.95 20.23 11.66
CA ASN A 175 15.14 19.77 10.30
C ASN A 175 16.06 20.73 9.51
N PRO A 176 17.30 20.31 9.16
CA PRO A 176 18.25 21.15 8.44
C PRO A 176 17.75 21.55 7.04
N ASP A 177 17.05 20.67 6.34
CA ASP A 177 16.54 20.93 4.99
C ASP A 177 15.45 22.01 5.02
N VAL A 178 14.59 21.97 6.03
CA VAL A 178 13.54 22.99 6.24
C VAL A 178 14.15 24.33 6.62
N LEU A 179 15.10 24.36 7.55
CA LEU A 179 15.77 25.59 7.97
C LEU A 179 16.51 26.24 6.79
N LYS A 180 17.29 25.44 6.04
CA LYS A 180 18.00 25.88 4.85
C LYS A 180 17.05 26.45 3.80
N THR A 181 16.00 25.69 3.44
CA THR A 181 14.98 26.14 2.47
C THR A 181 14.27 27.41 2.93
N THR A 182 14.02 27.56 4.24
CA THR A 182 13.38 28.76 4.81
C THR A 182 14.28 29.98 4.69
N MET A 183 15.57 29.83 4.94
CA MET A 183 16.54 30.90 4.76
C MET A 183 16.68 31.27 3.27
N GLU A 184 16.86 30.28 2.39
CA GLU A 184 17.03 30.48 0.95
C GLU A 184 15.78 31.10 0.28
N SER A 185 14.59 30.67 0.68
CA SER A 185 13.31 31.17 0.16
C SER A 185 12.77 32.38 0.91
N LYS A 186 13.49 32.88 1.93
CA LYS A 186 13.08 33.98 2.82
C LYS A 186 11.68 33.78 3.42
N GLY A 187 11.39 32.55 3.84
CA GLY A 187 10.12 32.16 4.47
C GLY A 187 8.97 31.85 3.51
N LYS A 188 9.15 31.95 2.18
CA LYS A 188 8.09 31.64 1.20
C LYS A 188 7.60 30.20 1.29
N ASN A 189 8.49 29.25 1.57
CA ASN A 189 8.13 27.85 1.77
C ASN A 189 7.07 27.66 2.88
N LEU A 190 7.19 28.39 3.99
CA LEU A 190 6.25 28.31 5.10
C LEU A 190 4.92 28.97 4.77
N VAL A 191 4.93 30.10 4.04
CA VAL A 191 3.70 30.74 3.54
C VAL A 191 2.94 29.75 2.66
N GLN A 192 3.60 29.17 1.66
CA GLN A 192 3.00 28.19 0.77
C GLN A 192 2.54 26.94 1.53
N GLY A 193 3.32 26.49 2.51
CA GLY A 193 2.99 25.32 3.31
C GLY A 193 1.76 25.52 4.20
N LEU A 194 1.57 26.71 4.76
CA LEU A 194 0.36 27.07 5.48
C LEU A 194 -0.85 27.18 4.55
N GLU A 195 -0.66 27.70 3.33
CA GLU A 195 -1.73 27.71 2.31
C GLU A 195 -2.13 26.29 1.92
N ASN A 196 -1.17 25.39 1.69
CA ASN A 196 -1.45 23.97 1.45
C ASN A 196 -2.23 23.34 2.61
N MET A 197 -1.86 23.65 3.85
CA MET A 197 -2.51 23.12 5.05
C MET A 197 -3.95 23.63 5.22
N LEU A 198 -4.19 24.90 4.91
CA LEU A 198 -5.53 25.50 4.89
C LEU A 198 -6.41 24.88 3.79
N ASP A 199 -5.86 24.70 2.59
CA ASP A 199 -6.57 24.06 1.48
C ASP A 199 -6.94 22.61 1.81
N ASP A 200 -6.02 21.87 2.43
CA ASP A 200 -6.26 20.50 2.87
C ASP A 200 -7.34 20.45 3.97
N MET A 201 -7.29 21.33 4.97
CA MET A 201 -8.29 21.40 6.03
C MET A 201 -9.68 21.77 5.50
N LYS A 202 -9.78 22.69 4.54
CA LYS A 202 -11.04 23.05 3.85
C LYS A 202 -11.57 21.86 3.05
N ARG A 203 -10.70 21.16 2.31
CA ARG A 203 -11.05 19.99 1.48
C ARG A 203 -11.59 18.82 2.30
N THR A 204 -11.06 18.61 3.49
CA THR A 204 -11.37 17.47 4.36
C THR A 204 -12.35 17.81 5.48
N LYS A 205 -12.95 19.01 5.45
CA LYS A 205 -13.92 19.50 6.45
C LYS A 205 -13.37 19.48 7.88
N GLY A 206 -12.15 19.97 8.08
CA GLY A 206 -11.55 20.19 9.39
C GLY A 206 -10.46 19.21 9.82
N THR A 207 -10.05 18.27 8.97
CA THR A 207 -8.96 17.32 9.28
C THR A 207 -7.69 17.62 8.48
N ILE A 208 -6.51 17.56 9.10
CA ILE A 208 -5.27 17.82 8.35
C ILE A 208 -4.82 16.52 7.68
N SER A 209 -5.08 16.37 6.39
CA SER A 209 -4.65 15.21 5.59
C SER A 209 -3.94 15.69 4.33
N PRO A 210 -2.60 15.56 4.25
CA PRO A 210 -1.84 16.14 3.16
C PRO A 210 -2.19 15.50 1.82
N LYS A 211 -2.41 16.33 0.79
CA LYS A 211 -2.58 15.83 -0.58
C LYS A 211 -1.31 15.07 -1.02
N MET A 212 -1.46 13.81 -1.43
CA MET A 212 -0.32 12.98 -1.82
C MET A 212 0.09 13.12 -3.30
N THR A 213 -0.81 13.60 -4.15
CA THR A 213 -0.61 13.73 -5.60
C THR A 213 -1.48 14.85 -6.15
N ASP A 214 -1.23 15.32 -7.37
CA ASP A 214 -2.13 16.26 -8.00
C ASP A 214 -3.32 15.55 -8.69
N ASP A 215 -4.46 15.49 -8.01
CA ASP A 215 -5.70 14.89 -8.54
C ASP A 215 -6.18 15.53 -9.85
N ALA A 216 -5.87 16.81 -10.11
CA ALA A 216 -6.27 17.48 -11.34
C ALA A 216 -5.45 17.01 -12.56
N ALA A 217 -4.30 16.39 -12.34
CA ALA A 217 -3.43 15.89 -13.38
C ALA A 217 -3.91 14.56 -13.97
N PHE A 218 -4.86 13.86 -13.33
CA PHE A 218 -5.31 12.52 -13.72
C PHE A 218 -6.82 12.46 -13.96
N GLU A 219 -7.19 11.87 -15.08
CA GLU A 219 -8.58 11.63 -15.47
C GLU A 219 -8.71 10.20 -16.00
N ILE A 220 -9.45 9.37 -15.26
CA ILE A 220 -9.64 7.93 -15.56
C ILE A 220 -10.34 7.76 -16.91
N GLY A 221 -9.68 7.04 -17.81
CA GLY A 221 -10.10 6.82 -19.20
C GLY A 221 -9.60 7.88 -20.19
N ARG A 222 -8.86 8.91 -19.74
CA ARG A 222 -8.26 9.93 -20.62
C ARG A 222 -6.74 9.89 -20.61
N ASN A 223 -6.12 9.80 -19.44
CA ASN A 223 -4.66 9.75 -19.31
C ASN A 223 -4.13 8.71 -18.30
N ILE A 224 -5.04 7.97 -17.67
CA ILE A 224 -4.78 6.79 -16.84
C ILE A 224 -5.91 5.78 -17.09
N ALA A 225 -5.63 4.47 -17.07
CA ALA A 225 -6.59 3.44 -17.49
C ALA A 225 -7.08 3.62 -18.94
N VAL A 226 -6.12 3.80 -19.85
CA VAL A 226 -6.37 4.19 -21.25
C VAL A 226 -6.17 3.05 -22.26
N THR A 227 -5.94 1.82 -21.81
CA THR A 227 -5.82 0.69 -22.74
C THR A 227 -7.15 0.47 -23.45
N PRO A 228 -7.21 0.52 -24.81
CA PRO A 228 -8.47 0.39 -25.53
C PRO A 228 -9.17 -0.94 -25.26
N GLY A 229 -10.48 -0.89 -25.05
CA GLY A 229 -11.29 -2.05 -24.71
C GLY A 229 -12.78 -1.70 -24.65
N LYS A 230 -13.61 -2.71 -24.39
CA LYS A 230 -15.06 -2.56 -24.24
C LYS A 230 -15.53 -3.29 -22.99
N VAL A 231 -16.49 -2.70 -22.29
CA VAL A 231 -17.31 -3.44 -21.32
C VAL A 231 -18.24 -4.37 -22.12
N ILE A 232 -18.06 -5.68 -21.96
CA ILE A 232 -18.83 -6.71 -22.69
C ILE A 232 -19.92 -7.36 -21.84
N PHE A 233 -19.85 -7.21 -20.52
CA PHE A 233 -20.84 -7.71 -19.58
C PHE A 233 -20.86 -6.84 -18.33
N GLN A 234 -22.02 -6.74 -17.68
CA GLN A 234 -22.22 -6.01 -16.44
C GLN A 234 -23.32 -6.67 -15.62
N ASN A 235 -23.12 -6.71 -14.31
CA ASN A 235 -24.16 -6.97 -13.32
C ASN A 235 -24.05 -5.96 -12.16
N ASP A 236 -24.75 -6.21 -11.06
CA ASP A 236 -24.76 -5.30 -9.91
C ASP A 236 -23.38 -5.14 -9.24
N LEU A 237 -22.48 -6.12 -9.37
CA LEU A 237 -21.22 -6.13 -8.64
C LEU A 237 -19.99 -5.80 -9.50
N MET A 238 -20.05 -6.04 -10.80
CA MET A 238 -18.91 -5.82 -11.68
C MET A 238 -19.28 -5.49 -13.13
N GLN A 239 -18.33 -4.85 -13.80
CA GLN A 239 -18.22 -4.77 -15.25
C GLN A 239 -17.07 -5.67 -15.71
N LEU A 240 -17.29 -6.48 -16.74
CA LEU A 240 -16.25 -7.27 -17.39
C LEU A 240 -15.76 -6.53 -18.64
N ILE A 241 -14.49 -6.16 -18.64
CA ILE A 241 -13.85 -5.47 -19.75
C ILE A 241 -13.06 -6.48 -20.58
N GLN A 242 -13.24 -6.46 -21.89
CA GLN A 242 -12.36 -7.13 -22.86
C GLN A 242 -11.52 -6.07 -23.59
N TYR A 243 -10.21 -6.22 -23.57
CA TYR A 243 -9.30 -5.27 -24.25
C TYR A 243 -9.16 -5.58 -25.74
N GLU A 244 -8.96 -4.52 -26.53
CA GLU A 244 -8.73 -4.62 -27.97
C GLU A 244 -7.34 -5.23 -28.25
N PRO A 245 -7.23 -6.23 -29.14
CA PRO A 245 -5.95 -6.87 -29.42
C PRO A 245 -5.02 -5.95 -30.21
N THR A 246 -3.73 -5.91 -29.84
CA THR A 246 -2.68 -5.19 -30.60
C THR A 246 -1.86 -6.10 -31.51
N THR A 247 -2.13 -7.41 -31.50
CA THR A 247 -1.51 -8.42 -32.36
C THR A 247 -2.52 -9.04 -33.34
N LYS A 248 -2.04 -9.59 -34.46
CA LYS A 248 -2.91 -10.28 -35.44
C LYS A 248 -3.47 -11.62 -34.92
N GLU A 249 -2.71 -12.27 -34.05
CA GLU A 249 -3.06 -13.54 -33.42
C GLU A 249 -2.87 -13.46 -31.91
N VAL A 250 -3.74 -14.14 -31.18
CA VAL A 250 -3.78 -14.18 -29.71
C VAL A 250 -3.81 -15.61 -29.21
N TYR A 251 -3.46 -15.86 -27.96
CA TYR A 251 -3.60 -17.20 -27.37
C TYR A 251 -5.06 -17.64 -27.31
N LYS A 252 -5.30 -18.94 -27.58
CA LYS A 252 -6.65 -19.51 -27.58
C LYS A 252 -7.33 -19.32 -26.24
N ARG A 253 -6.70 -19.74 -25.14
CA ARG A 253 -7.25 -19.52 -23.79
C ARG A 253 -7.06 -18.05 -23.43
N PRO A 254 -8.13 -17.31 -23.10
CA PRO A 254 -8.00 -15.93 -22.66
C PRO A 254 -7.39 -15.85 -21.25
N LEU A 255 -7.00 -14.64 -20.88
CA LEU A 255 -6.51 -14.29 -19.54
C LEU A 255 -7.59 -13.51 -18.80
N LEU A 256 -8.17 -14.10 -17.75
CA LEU A 256 -9.10 -13.43 -16.84
C LEU A 256 -8.35 -12.86 -15.63
N ILE A 257 -8.50 -11.57 -15.37
CA ILE A 257 -7.86 -10.89 -14.25
C ILE A 257 -8.93 -10.52 -13.22
N THR A 258 -8.73 -11.00 -11.99
CA THR A 258 -9.51 -10.63 -10.80
C THR A 258 -8.67 -9.72 -9.91
N PRO A 259 -8.82 -8.39 -10.05
CA PRO A 259 -8.10 -7.42 -9.22
C PRO A 259 -8.70 -7.39 -7.80
N PRO A 260 -8.01 -6.76 -6.83
CA PRO A 260 -8.64 -6.41 -5.57
C PRO A 260 -9.81 -5.43 -5.80
N TRP A 261 -10.78 -5.46 -4.89
CA TRP A 261 -11.79 -4.41 -4.73
C TRP A 261 -11.48 -3.48 -3.54
N ILE A 262 -10.33 -3.67 -2.90
CA ILE A 262 -9.69 -2.68 -2.04
C ILE A 262 -8.85 -1.80 -2.97
N ASN A 263 -9.32 -0.57 -3.19
CA ASN A 263 -8.99 0.31 -4.31
C ASN A 263 -9.39 -0.31 -5.68
N LYS A 264 -9.10 0.41 -6.75
CA LYS A 264 -9.64 0.13 -8.09
C LYS A 264 -8.67 -0.69 -8.96
N PHE A 265 -9.20 -1.35 -9.98
CA PHE A 265 -8.41 -2.26 -10.83
C PHE A 265 -7.26 -1.60 -11.59
N TYR A 266 -7.35 -0.28 -11.84
CA TYR A 266 -6.45 0.41 -12.76
C TYR A 266 -5.01 0.54 -12.25
N ILE A 267 -4.68 0.00 -11.07
CA ILE A 267 -3.28 -0.26 -10.72
C ILE A 267 -2.58 -1.19 -11.71
N LEU A 268 -3.34 -2.07 -12.38
CA LEU A 268 -2.85 -2.94 -13.46
C LEU A 268 -2.84 -2.24 -14.83
N ASP A 269 -3.45 -1.06 -14.94
CA ASP A 269 -3.55 -0.27 -16.17
C ASP A 269 -3.39 1.23 -15.85
N LEU A 270 -2.22 1.61 -15.32
CA LEU A 270 -1.92 3.00 -14.99
C LEU A 270 -1.76 3.83 -16.29
N LYS A 271 -0.54 4.25 -16.61
CA LYS A 271 -0.20 4.87 -17.90
C LYS A 271 0.29 3.81 -18.88
N SER A 272 0.41 4.17 -20.15
CA SER A 272 0.94 3.28 -21.18
C SER A 272 2.32 2.71 -20.84
N GLU A 273 3.16 3.48 -20.16
CA GLU A 273 4.55 3.12 -19.86
C GLU A 273 4.68 2.12 -18.70
N ASN A 274 3.62 1.95 -17.90
CA ASN A 274 3.60 1.07 -16.73
C ASN A 274 2.31 0.22 -16.63
N SER A 275 1.55 0.10 -17.71
CA SER A 275 0.36 -0.76 -17.77
C SER A 275 0.74 -2.23 -17.98
N PHE A 276 0.36 -3.07 -17.01
CA PHE A 276 0.47 -4.51 -17.12
C PHE A 276 -0.54 -5.10 -18.11
N ILE A 277 -1.75 -4.54 -18.14
CA ILE A 277 -2.80 -4.96 -19.07
C ILE A 277 -2.35 -4.72 -20.52
N LYS A 278 -1.89 -3.51 -20.83
CA LYS A 278 -1.39 -3.18 -22.16
C LYS A 278 -0.26 -4.13 -22.56
N TRP A 279 0.68 -4.37 -21.65
CA TRP A 279 1.79 -5.28 -21.89
C TRP A 279 1.31 -6.71 -22.21
N CYS A 280 0.31 -7.24 -21.49
CA CYS A 280 -0.29 -8.54 -21.78
C CYS A 280 -0.99 -8.58 -23.15
N VAL A 281 -1.72 -7.53 -23.49
CA VAL A 281 -2.34 -7.40 -24.81
C VAL A 281 -1.25 -7.43 -25.91
N ASP A 282 -0.14 -6.73 -25.70
CA ASP A 282 1.01 -6.69 -26.62
C ASP A 282 1.75 -8.05 -26.75
N GLN A 283 1.70 -8.91 -25.72
CA GLN A 283 2.19 -10.31 -25.81
C GLN A 283 1.20 -11.24 -26.56
N GLY A 284 0.04 -10.71 -26.96
CA GLY A 284 -1.00 -11.44 -27.68
C GLY A 284 -1.82 -12.36 -26.77
N TYR A 285 -2.18 -11.91 -25.58
CA TYR A 285 -3.26 -12.50 -24.79
C TYR A 285 -4.59 -11.81 -25.14
N THR A 286 -5.70 -12.56 -25.19
CA THR A 286 -7.03 -11.93 -25.06
C THR A 286 -7.25 -11.66 -23.59
N VAL A 287 -7.19 -10.39 -23.18
CA VAL A 287 -7.26 -10.01 -21.77
C VAL A 287 -8.67 -9.57 -21.39
N PHE A 288 -9.18 -10.17 -20.31
CA PHE A 288 -10.39 -9.76 -19.62
C PHE A 288 -10.05 -9.31 -18.21
N ILE A 289 -10.68 -8.24 -17.71
CA ILE A 289 -10.56 -7.84 -16.31
C ILE A 289 -11.92 -7.55 -15.69
N ILE A 290 -12.07 -7.94 -14.43
CA ILE A 290 -13.22 -7.57 -13.61
C ILE A 290 -13.00 -6.18 -13.05
N SER A 291 -13.85 -5.23 -13.41
CA SER A 291 -13.96 -3.90 -12.79
C SER A 291 -15.08 -3.92 -11.75
N TRP A 292 -14.72 -4.07 -10.49
CA TRP A 292 -15.67 -4.05 -9.37
C TRP A 292 -16.40 -2.71 -9.25
N VAL A 293 -17.67 -2.77 -8.86
CA VAL A 293 -18.44 -1.60 -8.44
C VAL A 293 -17.83 -0.99 -7.18
N ASN A 294 -17.96 0.33 -6.99
CA ASN A 294 -17.73 0.96 -5.70
C ASN A 294 -19.01 0.81 -4.85
N PRO A 295 -19.00 0.01 -3.77
CA PRO A 295 -20.21 -0.29 -3.01
C PRO A 295 -20.88 0.95 -2.39
N ASP A 296 -22.19 0.91 -2.33
CA ASP A 296 -23.06 1.87 -1.64
C ASP A 296 -24.19 1.12 -0.93
N GLU A 297 -25.21 1.84 -0.48
CA GLU A 297 -26.37 1.29 0.25
C GLU A 297 -27.11 0.16 -0.51
N ARG A 298 -26.97 0.08 -1.85
CA ARG A 298 -27.58 -1.00 -2.65
C ARG A 298 -26.86 -2.33 -2.50
N HIS A 299 -25.63 -2.31 -1.97
CA HIS A 299 -24.72 -3.45 -1.95
C HIS A 299 -24.52 -4.02 -0.54
N VAL A 300 -25.25 -3.54 0.47
CA VAL A 300 -25.08 -3.91 1.89
C VAL A 300 -25.21 -5.41 2.16
N ASP A 301 -26.01 -6.09 1.33
CA ASP A 301 -26.22 -7.53 1.43
C ASP A 301 -25.19 -8.38 0.70
N LYS A 302 -24.28 -7.76 -0.09
CA LYS A 302 -23.24 -8.49 -0.81
C LYS A 302 -22.26 -9.13 0.18
N THR A 303 -22.05 -10.42 0.01
CA THR A 303 -21.18 -11.25 0.85
C THR A 303 -19.89 -11.62 0.10
N PHE A 304 -18.93 -12.23 0.77
CA PHE A 304 -17.75 -12.79 0.08
C PHE A 304 -18.14 -13.79 -1.02
N GLU A 305 -19.20 -14.57 -0.79
CA GLU A 305 -19.75 -15.49 -1.78
C GLU A 305 -20.38 -14.77 -2.98
N SER A 306 -21.00 -13.61 -2.78
CA SER A 306 -21.52 -12.78 -3.89
C SER A 306 -20.40 -12.37 -4.85
N TYR A 307 -19.20 -12.06 -4.35
CA TYR A 307 -18.04 -11.76 -5.20
C TYR A 307 -17.54 -12.99 -5.97
N MET A 308 -17.72 -14.19 -5.44
CA MET A 308 -17.41 -15.44 -6.17
C MET A 308 -18.43 -15.66 -7.30
N SER A 309 -19.72 -15.65 -6.98
CA SER A 309 -20.80 -16.00 -7.90
C SER A 309 -21.06 -14.93 -8.95
N GLU A 310 -21.25 -13.68 -8.52
CA GLU A 310 -21.51 -12.54 -9.41
C GLU A 310 -20.22 -11.91 -9.97
N GLY A 311 -19.06 -12.31 -9.46
CA GLY A 311 -17.76 -11.87 -9.97
C GLY A 311 -17.13 -12.91 -10.89
N ILE A 312 -16.33 -13.81 -10.29
CA ILE A 312 -15.47 -14.73 -11.06
C ILE A 312 -16.31 -15.72 -11.89
N LEU A 313 -17.32 -16.36 -11.31
CA LEU A 313 -18.14 -17.35 -12.04
C LEU A 313 -18.94 -16.67 -13.17
N ALA A 314 -19.60 -15.55 -12.90
CA ALA A 314 -20.29 -14.77 -13.93
C ALA A 314 -19.33 -14.27 -15.03
N ALA A 315 -18.09 -13.92 -14.70
CA ALA A 315 -17.09 -13.53 -15.69
C ALA A 315 -16.68 -14.70 -16.60
N LEU A 316 -16.51 -15.91 -16.05
CA LEU A 316 -16.25 -17.12 -16.85
C LEU A 316 -17.40 -17.39 -17.83
N ASP A 317 -18.65 -17.28 -17.37
CA ASP A 317 -19.84 -17.46 -18.21
C ASP A 317 -19.93 -16.40 -19.31
N ALA A 318 -19.65 -15.14 -18.99
CA ALA A 318 -19.64 -14.05 -19.97
C ALA A 318 -18.51 -14.23 -21.02
N ILE A 319 -17.33 -14.73 -20.62
CA ILE A 319 -16.25 -15.05 -21.56
C ILE A 319 -16.68 -16.15 -22.54
N GLU A 320 -17.25 -17.24 -22.02
CA GLU A 320 -17.75 -18.34 -22.84
C GLU A 320 -18.83 -17.86 -23.80
N GLN A 321 -19.77 -17.05 -23.32
CA GLN A 321 -20.81 -16.46 -24.17
C GLN A 321 -20.23 -15.53 -25.24
N SER A 322 -19.25 -14.69 -24.89
CA SER A 322 -18.66 -13.68 -25.79
C SER A 322 -17.84 -14.30 -26.91
N ILE A 323 -16.93 -15.23 -26.57
CA ILE A 323 -15.89 -15.74 -27.48
C ILE A 323 -15.89 -17.26 -27.66
N GLY A 324 -16.75 -18.00 -26.95
CA GLY A 324 -16.90 -19.46 -27.09
C GLY A 324 -15.82 -20.30 -26.41
N GLU A 325 -14.91 -19.69 -25.65
CA GLU A 325 -13.88 -20.42 -24.91
C GLU A 325 -14.36 -20.75 -23.50
N THR A 326 -14.38 -22.04 -23.16
CA THR A 326 -14.74 -22.56 -21.84
C THR A 326 -13.54 -22.65 -20.89
N GLU A 327 -12.33 -22.66 -21.46
CA GLU A 327 -11.07 -22.79 -20.73
C GLU A 327 -10.32 -21.46 -20.71
N VAL A 328 -9.96 -20.99 -19.52
CA VAL A 328 -9.22 -19.74 -19.34
C VAL A 328 -7.91 -19.97 -18.56
N THR A 329 -7.03 -18.98 -18.66
CA THR A 329 -5.99 -18.75 -17.66
C THR A 329 -6.41 -17.57 -16.79
N ALA A 330 -5.96 -17.53 -15.53
CA ALA A 330 -6.43 -16.55 -14.57
C ALA A 330 -5.30 -15.86 -13.80
N ILE A 331 -5.55 -14.62 -13.39
CA ILE A 331 -4.79 -13.88 -12.38
C ILE A 331 -5.73 -13.50 -11.25
N GLY A 332 -5.32 -13.72 -10.01
CA GLY A 332 -5.93 -13.11 -8.83
C GLY A 332 -4.92 -12.23 -8.09
N TYR A 333 -5.27 -10.97 -7.82
CA TYR A 333 -4.38 -10.01 -7.15
C TYR A 333 -4.90 -9.64 -5.76
N CYS A 334 -4.03 -9.74 -4.73
CA CYS A 334 -4.33 -9.38 -3.34
C CYS A 334 -5.60 -10.11 -2.85
N ILE A 335 -6.62 -9.41 -2.34
CA ILE A 335 -7.90 -10.03 -1.93
C ILE A 335 -8.63 -10.73 -3.10
N GLY A 336 -8.46 -10.24 -4.33
CA GLY A 336 -8.94 -10.92 -5.54
C GLY A 336 -8.23 -12.26 -5.77
N GLY A 337 -6.98 -12.40 -5.30
CA GLY A 337 -6.25 -13.67 -5.25
C GLY A 337 -6.78 -14.61 -4.17
N THR A 338 -7.10 -14.09 -2.98
CA THR A 338 -7.76 -14.89 -1.93
C THR A 338 -9.11 -15.43 -2.42
N LEU A 339 -9.90 -14.60 -3.09
CA LEU A 339 -11.17 -15.02 -3.71
C LEU A 339 -10.93 -16.04 -4.82
N MET A 340 -9.98 -15.80 -5.74
CA MET A 340 -9.65 -16.73 -6.84
C MET A 340 -9.27 -18.12 -6.31
N ALA A 341 -8.49 -18.21 -5.24
CA ALA A 341 -8.13 -19.49 -4.64
C ALA A 341 -9.35 -20.22 -4.05
N ALA A 342 -10.23 -19.49 -3.35
CA ALA A 342 -11.48 -20.06 -2.84
C ALA A 342 -12.40 -20.54 -3.98
N THR A 343 -12.49 -19.77 -5.07
CA THR A 343 -13.26 -20.15 -6.28
C THR A 343 -12.68 -21.39 -6.96
N LEU A 344 -11.35 -21.52 -7.05
CA LEU A 344 -10.72 -22.73 -7.61
C LEU A 344 -11.06 -23.98 -6.79
N ALA A 345 -11.05 -23.88 -5.46
CA ALA A 345 -11.46 -24.97 -4.58
C ALA A 345 -12.96 -25.28 -4.70
N TYR A 346 -13.80 -24.25 -4.85
CA TYR A 346 -15.23 -24.42 -5.15
C TYR A 346 -15.44 -25.16 -6.49
N LEU A 347 -14.78 -24.73 -7.57
CA LEU A 347 -14.84 -25.38 -8.88
C LEU A 347 -14.40 -26.84 -8.80
N ALA A 348 -13.30 -27.13 -8.08
CA ALA A 348 -12.84 -28.49 -7.84
C ALA A 348 -13.88 -29.34 -7.07
N ALA A 349 -14.57 -28.76 -6.09
CA ALA A 349 -15.60 -29.44 -5.30
C ALA A 349 -16.83 -29.82 -6.14
N ILE A 350 -17.20 -28.99 -7.12
CA ILE A 350 -18.31 -29.27 -8.05
C ILE A 350 -17.88 -30.02 -9.33
N GLY A 351 -16.59 -30.35 -9.46
CA GLY A 351 -16.06 -31.09 -10.61
C GLY A 351 -15.87 -30.26 -11.89
N GLU A 352 -15.82 -28.94 -11.78
CA GLU A 352 -15.54 -28.05 -12.91
C GLU A 352 -14.05 -27.72 -13.02
N ASP A 353 -13.52 -27.74 -14.24
CA ASP A 353 -12.12 -27.46 -14.55
C ASP A 353 -12.01 -26.41 -15.67
N ARG A 354 -12.52 -25.20 -15.41
CA ARG A 354 -12.53 -24.09 -16.38
C ARG A 354 -11.24 -23.26 -16.37
N ILE A 355 -10.47 -23.27 -15.29
CA ILE A 355 -9.24 -22.49 -15.13
C ILE A 355 -8.01 -23.42 -15.25
N LYS A 356 -7.29 -23.32 -16.36
CA LYS A 356 -6.18 -24.24 -16.71
C LYS A 356 -4.81 -23.81 -16.21
N ALA A 357 -4.68 -22.57 -15.75
CA ALA A 357 -3.52 -22.04 -15.06
C ALA A 357 -3.94 -20.81 -14.26
N VAL A 358 -3.39 -20.65 -13.07
CA VAL A 358 -3.64 -19.47 -12.24
C VAL A 358 -2.35 -18.82 -11.79
N THR A 359 -2.36 -17.49 -11.75
CA THR A 359 -1.29 -16.68 -11.18
C THR A 359 -1.82 -15.87 -10.00
N PHE A 360 -1.10 -15.86 -8.88
CA PHE A 360 -1.41 -15.05 -7.70
C PHE A 360 -0.39 -13.93 -7.56
N PHE A 361 -0.87 -12.68 -7.60
CA PHE A 361 -0.04 -11.50 -7.30
C PHE A 361 -0.25 -11.11 -5.85
N ALA A 362 0.83 -11.02 -5.08
CA ALA A 362 0.85 -10.59 -3.68
C ALA A 362 -0.41 -11.00 -2.87
N ALA A 363 -0.81 -12.27 -2.99
CA ALA A 363 -2.05 -12.79 -2.44
C ALA A 363 -1.77 -13.72 -1.27
N GLN A 364 -2.48 -13.51 -0.16
CA GLN A 364 -2.37 -14.33 1.03
C GLN A 364 -3.51 -15.35 1.06
N LEU A 365 -3.14 -16.61 1.29
CA LEU A 365 -4.08 -17.72 1.50
C LEU A 365 -3.89 -18.34 2.88
N ASP A 366 -2.70 -18.18 3.45
CA ASP A 366 -2.39 -18.39 4.86
C ASP A 366 -2.07 -17.05 5.54
N PHE A 367 -2.93 -16.63 6.47
CA PHE A 367 -2.85 -15.35 7.16
C PHE A 367 -2.11 -15.42 8.50
N GLU A 368 -1.47 -16.54 8.85
CA GLU A 368 -0.74 -16.72 10.11
C GLU A 368 0.39 -15.67 10.26
N GLU A 369 1.04 -15.29 9.15
CA GLU A 369 2.10 -14.28 9.10
C GLU A 369 1.70 -13.05 8.28
N ALA A 370 0.45 -12.59 8.41
CA ALA A 370 -0.13 -11.52 7.59
C ALA A 370 0.36 -10.09 7.88
N GLY A 371 1.56 -9.94 8.44
CA GLY A 371 2.17 -8.64 8.66
C GLY A 371 1.41 -7.77 9.65
N ASP A 372 1.66 -6.46 9.59
CA ASP A 372 1.16 -5.48 10.56
C ASP A 372 -0.36 -5.33 10.53
N LEU A 373 -1.04 -5.82 9.48
CA LEU A 373 -2.50 -5.88 9.42
C LEU A 373 -3.11 -6.70 10.58
N LEU A 374 -2.38 -7.67 11.14
CA LEU A 374 -2.81 -8.44 12.32
C LEU A 374 -3.01 -7.57 13.59
N VAL A 375 -2.45 -6.36 13.63
CA VAL A 375 -2.69 -5.38 14.70
C VAL A 375 -4.14 -4.90 14.71
N PHE A 376 -4.80 -4.91 13.55
CA PHE A 376 -6.16 -4.38 13.35
C PHE A 376 -7.22 -5.48 13.26
N THR A 377 -6.92 -6.70 13.68
CA THR A 377 -7.82 -7.86 13.47
C THR A 377 -8.27 -8.50 14.78
N ASP A 378 -8.02 -7.90 15.94
CA ASP A 378 -8.62 -8.37 17.19
C ASP A 378 -10.13 -8.14 17.25
N GLU A 379 -10.80 -8.82 18.17
CA GLU A 379 -12.26 -8.77 18.27
C GLU A 379 -12.80 -7.37 18.58
N ASP A 380 -12.13 -6.60 19.45
CA ASP A 380 -12.58 -5.27 19.83
C ASP A 380 -12.45 -4.31 18.64
N HIS A 381 -11.36 -4.41 17.87
CA HIS A 381 -11.16 -3.62 16.66
C HIS A 381 -12.16 -3.97 15.57
N ILE A 382 -12.43 -5.26 15.34
CA ILE A 382 -13.45 -5.67 14.36
C ILE A 382 -14.83 -5.13 14.77
N GLN A 383 -15.21 -5.26 16.04
CA GLN A 383 -16.49 -4.71 16.52
C GLN A 383 -16.57 -3.19 16.37
N LEU A 384 -15.47 -2.48 16.64
CA LEU A 384 -15.39 -1.04 16.41
C LEU A 384 -15.61 -0.70 14.93
N VAL A 385 -14.94 -1.40 14.02
CA VAL A 385 -15.08 -1.20 12.56
C VAL A 385 -16.51 -1.54 12.12
N GLU A 386 -17.09 -2.64 12.59
CA GLU A 386 -18.48 -3.03 12.32
C GLU A 386 -19.47 -1.95 12.81
N SER A 387 -19.24 -1.36 14.00
CA SER A 387 -20.09 -0.29 14.55
C SER A 387 -20.08 1.01 13.74
N LYS A 388 -19.00 1.25 12.97
CA LYS A 388 -18.86 2.41 12.08
C LYS A 388 -19.62 2.24 10.76
N MET A 389 -20.00 1.01 10.37
CA MET A 389 -20.66 0.72 9.09
C MET A 389 -22.18 0.95 9.12
N LYS A 390 -22.63 2.12 9.60
CA LYS A 390 -24.07 2.42 9.77
C LYS A 390 -24.86 2.39 8.44
N GLY A 391 -24.22 2.71 7.31
CA GLY A 391 -24.79 2.59 5.96
C GLY A 391 -24.69 1.18 5.36
N GLY A 392 -24.26 0.17 6.14
CA GLY A 392 -24.06 -1.21 5.69
C GLY A 392 -22.77 -1.46 4.88
N TYR A 393 -21.87 -0.47 4.85
CA TYR A 393 -20.53 -0.58 4.25
C TYR A 393 -19.51 0.26 5.02
N LEU A 394 -18.23 -0.09 4.89
CA LEU A 394 -17.10 0.71 5.35
C LEU A 394 -16.75 1.76 4.29
N GLU A 395 -16.65 3.02 4.70
CA GLU A 395 -16.18 4.09 3.82
C GLU A 395 -14.71 3.88 3.44
N GLY A 396 -14.36 4.06 2.17
CA GLY A 396 -12.99 3.83 1.66
C GLY A 396 -11.90 4.63 2.38
N LYS A 397 -12.23 5.79 2.98
CA LYS A 397 -11.30 6.60 3.77
C LYS A 397 -10.74 5.85 4.98
N GLU A 398 -11.56 5.01 5.63
CA GLU A 398 -11.13 4.26 6.82
C GLU A 398 -10.06 3.23 6.43
N MET A 399 -10.22 2.58 5.26
CA MET A 399 -9.19 1.67 4.73
C MET A 399 -7.92 2.38 4.32
N ALA A 400 -8.04 3.51 3.62
CA ALA A 400 -6.89 4.31 3.21
C ALA A 400 -6.05 4.74 4.43
N ASN A 401 -6.70 5.12 5.52
CA ASN A 401 -6.05 5.48 6.77
C ASN A 401 -5.27 4.30 7.37
N THR A 402 -5.87 3.11 7.44
CA THR A 402 -5.19 1.90 7.92
C THR A 402 -3.92 1.62 7.10
N PHE A 403 -3.99 1.67 5.77
CA PHE A 403 -2.80 1.46 4.91
C PHE A 403 -1.72 2.53 5.10
N ASN A 404 -2.11 3.80 5.27
CA ASN A 404 -1.15 4.89 5.53
C ASN A 404 -0.41 4.69 6.86
N LEU A 405 -1.08 4.19 7.89
CA LEU A 405 -0.47 3.88 9.19
C LEU A 405 0.59 2.77 9.10
N LEU A 406 0.44 1.80 8.19
CA LEU A 406 1.44 0.73 7.99
C LEU A 406 2.80 1.26 7.48
N ARG A 407 2.81 2.45 6.85
CA ARG A 407 4.02 3.13 6.35
C ARG A 407 4.00 4.61 6.70
N SER A 408 3.77 4.91 7.98
CA SER A 408 3.61 6.30 8.48
C SER A 408 4.75 7.24 8.07
N ASN A 409 6.01 6.79 8.08
CA ASN A 409 7.15 7.60 7.63
C ASN A 409 7.01 8.05 6.15
N ASP A 410 6.76 7.09 5.25
CA ASP A 410 6.68 7.36 3.80
C ASP A 410 5.35 7.99 3.36
N LEU A 411 4.24 7.60 4.00
CA LEU A 411 2.88 7.95 3.57
C LEU A 411 2.22 9.06 4.40
N ILE A 412 2.79 9.44 5.55
CA ILE A 412 2.27 10.55 6.37
C ILE A 412 3.34 11.63 6.52
N TRP A 413 4.43 11.31 7.21
CA TRP A 413 5.42 12.31 7.63
C TRP A 413 6.18 12.93 6.46
N SER A 414 6.50 12.14 5.42
CA SER A 414 7.12 12.67 4.21
C SER A 414 6.26 13.75 3.53
N PHE A 415 4.94 13.57 3.48
CA PHE A 415 4.03 14.56 2.89
C PHE A 415 3.80 15.75 3.80
N VAL A 416 3.72 15.55 5.13
CA VAL A 416 3.66 16.65 6.10
C VAL A 416 4.88 17.56 5.93
N VAL A 417 6.09 17.00 5.89
CA VAL A 417 7.33 17.78 5.72
C VAL A 417 7.38 18.45 4.36
N ASN A 418 7.13 17.73 3.27
CA ASN A 418 7.22 18.31 1.92
C ASN A 418 6.15 19.35 1.66
N ASN A 419 4.89 19.09 2.00
CA ASN A 419 3.79 19.99 1.68
C ASN A 419 3.72 21.18 2.64
N TYR A 420 3.83 20.94 3.95
CA TYR A 420 3.55 21.97 4.96
C TYR A 420 4.80 22.70 5.45
N LEU A 421 5.96 22.04 5.52
CA LEU A 421 7.21 22.70 5.96
C LEU A 421 8.04 23.22 4.79
N LEU A 422 8.13 22.45 3.70
CA LEU A 422 8.89 22.86 2.51
C LEU A 422 8.03 23.59 1.46
N GLY A 423 6.72 23.68 1.66
CA GLY A 423 5.81 24.38 0.75
C GLY A 423 5.76 23.78 -0.66
N LYS A 424 6.09 22.50 -0.81
CA LYS A 424 6.13 21.84 -2.12
C LYS A 424 4.72 21.43 -2.54
N THR A 425 4.46 21.57 -3.83
CA THR A 425 3.27 20.99 -4.45
C THR A 425 3.50 19.50 -4.71
N PRO A 426 2.54 18.61 -4.41
CA PRO A 426 2.68 17.19 -4.69
C PRO A 426 2.94 16.92 -6.17
N PHE A 427 3.92 16.07 -6.47
CA PHE A 427 4.19 15.66 -7.84
C PHE A 427 3.03 14.80 -8.37
N PRO A 428 2.62 14.94 -9.66
CA PRO A 428 1.59 14.09 -10.26
C PRO A 428 2.11 12.66 -10.42
N PHE A 429 1.94 11.87 -9.37
CA PHE A 429 2.35 10.47 -9.30
C PHE A 429 1.10 9.59 -9.36
N ASP A 430 1.05 8.75 -10.40
CA ASP A 430 -0.08 7.91 -10.76
C ASP A 430 -0.41 6.86 -9.68
N LEU A 431 0.62 6.27 -9.07
CA LEU A 431 0.46 5.30 -8.00
C LEU A 431 -0.19 5.92 -6.75
N LEU A 432 0.16 7.17 -6.41
CA LEU A 432 -0.48 7.86 -5.29
C LEU A 432 -1.89 8.32 -5.63
N TYR A 433 -2.18 8.63 -6.90
CA TYR A 433 -3.54 8.89 -7.37
C TYR A 433 -4.42 7.64 -7.28
N TRP A 434 -3.86 6.46 -7.59
CA TRP A 434 -4.53 5.20 -7.33
C TRP A 434 -4.74 4.92 -5.83
N ASN A 435 -3.74 5.23 -5.00
CA ASN A 435 -3.82 5.00 -3.56
C ASN A 435 -4.91 5.87 -2.90
N SER A 436 -5.09 7.11 -3.37
CA SER A 436 -6.11 8.03 -2.87
C SER A 436 -7.53 7.75 -3.38
N ASP A 437 -7.69 7.04 -4.51
CA ASP A 437 -8.99 6.67 -5.08
C ASP A 437 -9.54 5.38 -4.45
N ALA A 438 -9.84 5.47 -3.15
CA ALA A 438 -10.32 4.37 -2.33
C ALA A 438 -11.74 3.91 -2.70
N THR A 439 -12.05 2.67 -2.35
CA THR A 439 -13.36 2.02 -2.55
C THR A 439 -13.99 1.63 -1.21
N ASN A 440 -15.32 1.64 -1.17
CA ASN A 440 -16.09 1.16 -0.03
C ASN A 440 -16.08 -0.37 0.04
N MET A 441 -16.50 -0.94 1.18
CA MET A 441 -16.63 -2.39 1.34
C MET A 441 -17.92 -2.77 2.06
N PRO A 442 -18.76 -3.69 1.52
CA PRO A 442 -19.97 -4.11 2.20
C PRO A 442 -19.67 -4.77 3.54
N HIS A 443 -20.49 -4.50 4.54
CA HIS A 443 -20.29 -4.97 5.90
C HIS A 443 -20.18 -6.49 5.99
N LYS A 444 -21.12 -7.23 5.38
CA LYS A 444 -21.14 -8.70 5.42
C LYS A 444 -19.89 -9.31 4.78
N MET A 445 -19.46 -8.77 3.64
CA MET A 445 -18.24 -9.21 2.97
C MET A 445 -17.00 -8.90 3.81
N HIS A 446 -16.86 -7.67 4.30
CA HIS A 446 -15.65 -7.25 5.03
C HIS A 446 -15.51 -7.98 6.37
N SER A 447 -16.60 -8.08 7.14
CA SER A 447 -16.62 -8.82 8.41
C SER A 447 -16.27 -10.30 8.20
N PHE A 448 -16.84 -10.93 7.16
CA PHE A 448 -16.48 -12.30 6.79
C PHE A 448 -14.98 -12.43 6.48
N TYR A 449 -14.42 -11.49 5.71
CA TYR A 449 -13.01 -11.52 5.34
C TYR A 449 -12.09 -11.40 6.55
N LEU A 450 -12.29 -10.40 7.41
CA LEU A 450 -11.47 -10.21 8.61
C LEU A 450 -11.56 -11.41 9.58
N ARG A 451 -12.79 -11.89 9.84
CA ARG A 451 -13.01 -12.96 10.82
C ARG A 451 -12.55 -14.33 10.32
N ASN A 452 -12.81 -14.68 9.07
CA ASN A 452 -12.49 -16.01 8.56
C ASN A 452 -11.07 -16.11 7.99
N MET A 453 -10.50 -15.02 7.49
CA MET A 453 -9.13 -15.02 6.96
C MET A 453 -8.13 -14.57 8.03
N TYR A 454 -8.20 -13.33 8.51
CA TYR A 454 -7.17 -12.79 9.41
C TYR A 454 -7.24 -13.37 10.83
N GLN A 455 -8.44 -13.50 11.42
CA GLN A 455 -8.57 -14.03 12.78
C GLN A 455 -8.45 -15.56 12.83
N LYS A 456 -9.33 -16.25 12.09
CA LYS A 456 -9.48 -17.71 12.19
C LYS A 456 -8.63 -18.48 11.18
N ASN A 457 -8.13 -17.81 10.14
CA ASN A 457 -7.29 -18.40 9.09
C ASN A 457 -7.87 -19.72 8.53
N LEU A 458 -9.16 -19.70 8.17
CA LEU A 458 -9.93 -20.88 7.78
C LEU A 458 -9.67 -21.32 6.34
N LEU A 459 -9.27 -20.42 5.43
CA LEU A 459 -9.06 -20.77 4.02
C LEU A 459 -7.92 -21.79 3.82
N ARG A 460 -6.86 -21.72 4.63
CA ARG A 460 -5.77 -22.72 4.61
C ARG A 460 -6.18 -24.07 5.22
N GLN A 461 -7.31 -24.15 5.93
CA GLN A 461 -7.76 -25.34 6.64
C GLN A 461 -8.80 -26.06 5.77
N ALA A 462 -8.43 -27.23 5.25
CA ALA A 462 -9.31 -28.01 4.37
C ALA A 462 -10.70 -28.21 4.97
N GLY A 463 -11.74 -27.77 4.23
CA GLY A 463 -13.15 -27.92 4.58
C GLY A 463 -13.65 -27.01 5.71
N SER A 464 -12.83 -26.11 6.26
CA SER A 464 -13.22 -25.25 7.40
C SER A 464 -13.99 -24.01 6.98
N LEU A 465 -13.95 -23.65 5.69
CA LEU A 465 -14.76 -22.60 5.08
C LEU A 465 -15.79 -23.23 4.15
N THR A 466 -17.01 -22.71 4.10
CA THR A 466 -18.05 -23.13 3.16
C THR A 466 -18.47 -21.96 2.29
N LEU A 467 -18.48 -22.15 0.96
CA LEU A 467 -19.00 -21.19 -0.02
C LEU A 467 -19.82 -21.93 -1.07
N GLY A 468 -20.97 -21.38 -1.45
CA GLY A 468 -21.87 -22.00 -2.44
C GLY A 468 -22.37 -23.37 -1.99
N GLY A 469 -22.49 -23.57 -0.67
CA GLY A 469 -22.83 -24.86 -0.05
C GLY A 469 -21.71 -25.92 -0.10
N GLN A 470 -20.52 -25.59 -0.60
CA GLN A 470 -19.40 -26.54 -0.72
C GLN A 470 -18.30 -26.25 0.30
N PRO A 471 -17.72 -27.29 0.95
CA PRO A 471 -16.53 -27.14 1.77
C PRO A 471 -15.32 -26.79 0.89
N ILE A 472 -14.59 -25.76 1.28
CA ILE A 472 -13.45 -25.24 0.53
C ILE A 472 -12.17 -25.96 0.96
N ASP A 473 -11.52 -26.64 0.00
CA ASP A 473 -10.27 -27.37 0.21
C ASP A 473 -9.28 -27.08 -0.92
N LEU A 474 -8.27 -26.25 -0.62
CA LEU A 474 -7.22 -25.87 -1.57
C LEU A 474 -6.38 -27.07 -2.03
N SER A 475 -6.29 -28.15 -1.25
CA SER A 475 -5.54 -29.34 -1.63
C SER A 475 -6.18 -30.10 -2.81
N LYS A 476 -7.45 -29.82 -3.12
CA LYS A 476 -8.14 -30.37 -4.30
C LYS A 476 -7.86 -29.59 -5.59
N VAL A 477 -7.25 -28.41 -5.49
CA VAL A 477 -6.92 -27.60 -6.65
C VAL A 477 -5.65 -28.16 -7.30
N THR A 478 -5.82 -28.81 -8.45
CA THR A 478 -4.73 -29.40 -9.25
C THR A 478 -4.22 -28.48 -10.37
N THR A 479 -4.88 -27.34 -10.57
CA THR A 479 -4.49 -26.29 -11.52
C THR A 479 -3.04 -25.85 -11.28
N PRO A 480 -2.19 -25.74 -12.33
CA PRO A 480 -0.86 -25.17 -12.20
C PRO A 480 -0.88 -23.74 -11.66
N VAL A 481 -0.10 -23.47 -10.63
CA VAL A 481 -0.06 -22.19 -9.91
C VAL A 481 1.27 -21.48 -10.13
N PHE A 482 1.22 -20.18 -10.44
CA PHE A 482 2.35 -19.26 -10.33
C PHE A 482 2.09 -18.28 -9.20
N ILE A 483 3.06 -18.10 -8.30
CA ILE A 483 2.96 -17.23 -7.14
C ILE A 483 4.00 -16.14 -7.29
N GLN A 484 3.54 -14.89 -7.33
CA GLN A 484 4.38 -13.72 -7.22
C GLN A 484 4.30 -13.19 -5.80
N ALA A 485 5.47 -13.06 -5.17
CA ALA A 485 5.66 -12.36 -3.91
C ALA A 485 6.64 -11.19 -4.11
N SER A 486 6.71 -10.28 -3.15
CA SER A 486 7.65 -9.14 -3.19
C SER A 486 8.50 -9.11 -1.92
N LYS A 487 9.80 -8.86 -2.08
CA LYS A 487 10.81 -8.95 -1.00
C LYS A 487 10.51 -7.99 0.16
N GLU A 488 10.12 -6.76 -0.15
CA GLU A 488 9.86 -5.69 0.84
C GLU A 488 8.35 -5.45 1.04
N ASP A 489 7.52 -6.44 0.71
CA ASP A 489 6.08 -6.36 0.92
C ASP A 489 5.73 -6.49 2.40
N HIS A 490 4.97 -5.52 2.89
CA HIS A 490 4.49 -5.44 4.27
C HIS A 490 2.97 -5.65 4.38
N ILE A 491 2.27 -5.61 3.24
CA ILE A 491 0.82 -5.84 3.15
C ILE A 491 0.57 -7.34 2.98
N ALA A 492 1.30 -7.97 2.05
CA ALA A 492 1.32 -9.41 1.84
C ALA A 492 2.76 -9.93 1.99
N PRO A 493 3.25 -10.10 3.24
CA PRO A 493 4.64 -10.42 3.47
C PRO A 493 5.08 -11.69 2.76
N PHE A 494 6.31 -11.68 2.23
CA PHE A 494 6.89 -12.82 1.52
C PHE A 494 6.74 -14.13 2.30
N LYS A 495 6.93 -14.12 3.63
CA LYS A 495 6.77 -15.31 4.47
C LYS A 495 5.35 -15.90 4.44
N SER A 496 4.32 -15.05 4.47
CA SER A 496 2.92 -15.50 4.33
C SER A 496 2.67 -16.06 2.93
N VAL A 497 3.04 -15.32 1.88
CA VAL A 497 2.82 -15.75 0.49
C VAL A 497 3.59 -17.05 0.17
N PHE A 498 4.77 -17.24 0.74
CA PHE A 498 5.56 -18.47 0.61
C PHE A 498 4.81 -19.72 1.08
N LYS A 499 3.99 -19.61 2.15
CA LYS A 499 3.20 -20.75 2.67
C LYS A 499 2.18 -21.27 1.66
N ASN A 500 1.72 -20.42 0.72
CA ASN A 500 0.78 -20.82 -0.33
C ASN A 500 1.29 -22.01 -1.16
N LEU A 501 2.62 -22.19 -1.30
CA LEU A 501 3.23 -23.31 -2.03
C LEU A 501 2.78 -24.69 -1.51
N LYS A 502 2.38 -24.78 -0.24
CA LYS A 502 2.00 -26.04 0.42
C LYS A 502 0.49 -26.27 0.47
N LEU A 503 -0.32 -25.33 -0.03
CA LEU A 503 -1.78 -25.39 0.09
C LEU A 503 -2.46 -26.07 -1.10
N PHE A 504 -1.82 -26.08 -2.27
CA PHE A 504 -2.40 -26.61 -3.50
C PHE A 504 -2.01 -28.07 -3.75
N GLY A 505 -2.90 -28.85 -4.35
CA GLY A 505 -2.60 -30.22 -4.78
C GLY A 505 -1.84 -30.29 -6.11
N GLY A 506 -1.90 -29.22 -6.91
CA GLY A 506 -1.20 -29.08 -8.18
C GLY A 506 0.22 -28.51 -8.08
N PRO A 507 0.96 -28.45 -9.20
CA PRO A 507 2.30 -27.86 -9.20
C PRO A 507 2.21 -26.35 -8.96
N ALA A 508 2.97 -25.87 -7.98
CA ALA A 508 3.10 -24.45 -7.65
C ALA A 508 4.54 -23.96 -7.84
N GLU A 509 4.70 -22.82 -8.48
CA GLU A 509 5.98 -22.15 -8.70
C GLU A 509 5.96 -20.77 -8.05
N LEU A 510 7.03 -20.41 -7.35
CA LEU A 510 7.19 -19.11 -6.70
C LEU A 510 8.28 -18.30 -7.40
N MET A 511 8.01 -17.02 -7.58
CA MET A 511 8.98 -16.01 -7.97
C MET A 511 8.87 -14.83 -6.99
N LEU A 512 10.03 -14.34 -6.54
CA LEU A 512 10.13 -13.20 -5.62
C LEU A 512 10.58 -11.96 -6.40
N ALA A 513 9.75 -10.94 -6.47
CA ALA A 513 10.10 -9.65 -7.03
C ALA A 513 10.86 -8.79 -6.00
N GLY A 514 11.73 -7.91 -6.49
CA GLY A 514 12.25 -6.81 -5.67
C GLY A 514 11.17 -5.78 -5.34
N SER A 515 11.52 -4.84 -4.45
CA SER A 515 10.63 -3.77 -3.99
C SER A 515 9.42 -4.27 -3.16
N GLY A 516 8.46 -3.38 -2.92
CA GLY A 516 7.28 -3.61 -2.07
C GLY A 516 6.03 -4.07 -2.83
N HIS A 517 4.87 -3.95 -2.18
CA HIS A 517 3.57 -4.48 -2.62
C HIS A 517 3.19 -4.11 -4.05
N ILE A 518 3.19 -2.81 -4.37
CA ILE A 518 2.80 -2.32 -5.71
C ILE A 518 3.98 -2.39 -6.68
N ALA A 519 5.11 -1.78 -6.35
CA ALA A 519 6.25 -1.66 -7.25
C ALA A 519 6.90 -3.00 -7.62
N GLY A 520 6.73 -4.03 -6.78
CA GLY A 520 7.17 -5.38 -7.12
C GLY A 520 6.23 -6.10 -8.07
N VAL A 521 4.92 -5.81 -8.05
CA VAL A 521 3.95 -6.32 -9.05
C VAL A 521 4.06 -5.52 -10.35
N ILE A 522 3.98 -4.18 -10.24
CA ILE A 522 3.98 -3.23 -11.35
C ILE A 522 5.41 -2.82 -11.69
N ASN A 523 6.10 -3.67 -12.45
CA ASN A 523 7.46 -3.42 -12.92
C ASN A 523 7.55 -3.66 -14.43
N HIS A 524 7.21 -2.66 -15.24
CA HIS A 524 7.27 -2.79 -16.69
C HIS A 524 8.71 -3.08 -17.17
N PRO A 525 8.94 -4.04 -18.08
CA PRO A 525 10.28 -4.45 -18.50
C PRO A 525 11.12 -3.31 -19.07
N ASP A 526 10.49 -2.39 -19.80
CA ASP A 526 11.18 -1.23 -20.39
C ASP A 526 11.73 -0.24 -19.37
N ALA A 527 11.19 -0.25 -18.13
CA ALA A 527 11.72 0.58 -17.06
C ALA A 527 13.13 0.16 -16.64
N LYS A 528 13.53 -1.10 -16.90
CA LYS A 528 14.83 -1.68 -16.53
C LYS A 528 15.19 -1.46 -15.06
N LYS A 529 14.18 -1.52 -14.18
CA LYS A 529 14.30 -1.33 -12.74
C LYS A 529 14.15 -2.64 -11.99
N TYR A 530 14.72 -2.63 -10.79
CA TYR A 530 14.66 -3.73 -9.82
C TYR A 530 15.25 -5.05 -10.37
N GLN A 531 14.93 -6.11 -9.67
CA GLN A 531 15.42 -7.46 -9.87
C GLN A 531 14.33 -8.43 -9.43
N HIS A 532 14.48 -9.71 -9.76
CA HIS A 532 13.63 -10.78 -9.25
C HIS A 532 14.48 -12.01 -8.96
N TRP A 533 13.93 -12.92 -8.16
CA TRP A 533 14.57 -14.17 -7.79
C TRP A 533 13.70 -15.33 -8.18
N THR A 534 14.33 -16.35 -8.75
CA THR A 534 13.68 -17.62 -9.09
C THR A 534 14.43 -18.76 -8.44
N ASN A 535 13.74 -19.86 -8.20
CA ASN A 535 14.35 -21.05 -7.65
C ASN A 535 13.89 -22.28 -8.42
N THR A 536 14.81 -22.84 -9.21
CA THR A 536 14.54 -24.01 -10.06
C THR A 536 14.91 -25.32 -9.37
N LYS A 537 15.47 -25.27 -8.15
CA LYS A 537 15.78 -26.47 -7.37
C LYS A 537 14.46 -27.11 -6.94
N LYS A 538 14.13 -28.28 -7.49
CA LYS A 538 12.93 -29.07 -7.15
C LYS A 538 13.06 -29.73 -5.77
N LYS A 539 13.33 -28.95 -4.73
CA LYS A 539 13.37 -29.41 -3.34
C LYS A 539 12.34 -28.65 -2.51
N GLU A 540 11.93 -29.28 -1.42
CA GLU A 540 11.08 -28.63 -0.43
C GLU A 540 11.90 -27.75 0.49
N TYR A 541 11.32 -26.62 0.88
CA TYR A 541 11.93 -25.64 1.76
C TYR A 541 11.11 -25.54 3.06
N ALA A 542 11.80 -25.52 4.20
CA ALA A 542 11.17 -25.39 5.50
C ALA A 542 10.70 -23.95 5.74
N SER A 543 11.53 -22.97 5.34
CA SER A 543 11.27 -21.54 5.51
C SER A 543 11.44 -20.74 4.22
N ALA A 544 10.91 -19.51 4.21
CA ALA A 544 11.05 -18.57 3.10
C ALA A 544 12.51 -18.09 2.95
N GLU A 545 13.23 -17.99 4.07
CA GLU A 545 14.64 -17.64 4.15
C GLU A 545 15.52 -18.70 3.49
N ASP A 546 15.27 -19.98 3.75
CA ASP A 546 15.98 -21.09 3.11
C ASP A 546 15.75 -21.08 1.59
N TRP A 547 14.52 -20.79 1.16
CA TRP A 547 14.18 -20.66 -0.25
C TRP A 547 14.94 -19.51 -0.89
N PHE A 548 15.01 -18.36 -0.21
CA PHE A 548 15.69 -17.16 -0.72
C PHE A 548 17.20 -17.33 -0.80
N ALA A 549 17.81 -17.97 0.21
CA ALA A 549 19.25 -18.24 0.23
C ALA A 549 19.72 -19.08 -0.97
N ASP A 550 18.84 -19.92 -1.51
CA ASP A 550 19.10 -20.74 -2.69
C ASP A 550 18.63 -20.13 -4.01
N ALA A 551 17.88 -19.03 -3.96
CA ALA A 551 17.28 -18.44 -5.14
C ALA A 551 18.32 -17.69 -5.98
N THR A 552 18.17 -17.75 -7.30
CA THR A 552 19.03 -17.04 -8.23
C THR A 552 18.45 -15.67 -8.53
N GLN A 553 19.23 -14.61 -8.34
CA GLN A 553 18.85 -13.24 -8.70
C GLN A 553 18.98 -13.02 -10.21
N HIS A 554 17.98 -12.35 -10.79
CA HIS A 554 17.94 -11.93 -12.18
C HIS A 554 17.66 -10.42 -12.23
N PRO A 555 18.36 -9.66 -13.10
CA PRO A 555 18.12 -8.23 -13.24
C PRO A 555 16.78 -7.96 -13.96
N GLY A 556 16.15 -6.84 -13.64
CA GLY A 556 14.97 -6.34 -14.32
C GLY A 556 13.65 -7.02 -13.92
N SER A 557 12.62 -6.73 -14.73
CA SER A 557 11.25 -7.21 -14.51
C SER A 557 11.12 -8.74 -14.58
N TRP A 558 10.23 -9.27 -13.75
CA TRP A 558 9.82 -10.67 -13.77
C TRP A 558 8.72 -10.97 -14.80
N TRP A 559 8.07 -9.94 -15.39
CA TRP A 559 6.98 -10.16 -16.35
C TRP A 559 7.40 -11.07 -17.53
N PRO A 560 8.59 -10.91 -18.15
CA PRO A 560 9.04 -11.81 -19.21
C PRO A 560 9.29 -13.26 -18.73
N TYR A 561 9.61 -13.45 -17.44
CA TYR A 561 9.73 -14.78 -16.85
C TYR A 561 8.34 -15.44 -16.70
N TRP A 562 7.37 -14.66 -16.21
CA TRP A 562 5.99 -15.09 -16.10
C TRP A 562 5.33 -15.40 -17.45
N ASP A 563 5.55 -14.58 -18.48
CA ASP A 563 5.01 -14.84 -19.82
C ASP A 563 5.54 -16.15 -20.42
N LYS A 564 6.83 -16.48 -20.23
CA LYS A 564 7.40 -17.77 -20.61
C LYS A 564 6.72 -18.95 -19.91
N TRP A 565 6.20 -18.74 -18.70
CA TRP A 565 5.46 -19.75 -17.94
C TRP A 565 3.99 -19.86 -18.39
N LEU A 566 3.33 -18.72 -18.60
CA LEU A 566 1.90 -18.63 -18.92
C LEU A 566 1.60 -18.99 -20.37
N SER A 567 2.41 -18.52 -21.33
CA SER A 567 2.23 -18.77 -22.77
C SER A 567 2.10 -20.26 -23.08
N LYS A 568 2.91 -21.12 -22.42
CA LYS A 568 2.86 -22.59 -22.54
C LYS A 568 1.53 -23.20 -22.08
N LYS A 569 0.77 -22.49 -21.24
CA LYS A 569 -0.51 -22.93 -20.68
C LYS A 569 -1.70 -22.28 -21.37
N SER A 570 -1.46 -21.34 -22.28
CA SER A 570 -2.50 -20.53 -22.93
C SER A 570 -3.01 -21.13 -24.25
N GLY A 571 -2.49 -22.30 -24.63
CA GLY A 571 -2.89 -23.00 -25.85
C GLY A 571 -2.25 -22.42 -27.13
N PRO A 572 -2.67 -22.89 -28.32
CA PRO A 572 -2.15 -22.37 -29.59
C PRO A 572 -2.59 -20.93 -29.83
N LYS A 573 -1.95 -20.24 -30.78
CA LYS A 573 -2.41 -18.94 -31.27
C LYS A 573 -3.62 -19.12 -32.20
N VAL A 574 -4.54 -18.16 -32.15
CA VAL A 574 -5.76 -18.06 -32.97
C VAL A 574 -5.91 -16.62 -33.48
N PRO A 575 -6.71 -16.35 -34.52
CA PRO A 575 -6.98 -14.98 -34.95
C PRO A 575 -7.44 -14.08 -33.81
N ALA A 576 -6.97 -12.83 -33.81
CA ALA A 576 -7.29 -11.85 -32.79
C ALA A 576 -8.81 -11.61 -32.66
N ARG A 577 -9.26 -11.43 -31.41
CA ARG A 577 -10.68 -11.29 -31.06
C ARG A 577 -11.00 -9.83 -30.78
N ASP A 578 -11.70 -9.20 -31.70
CA ASP A 578 -12.19 -7.83 -31.56
C ASP A 578 -13.41 -7.80 -30.62
N PRO A 579 -13.34 -7.12 -29.46
CA PRO A 579 -14.45 -7.05 -28.51
C PRO A 579 -15.72 -6.42 -29.12
N ALA A 580 -15.60 -5.59 -30.16
CA ALA A 580 -16.75 -5.01 -30.85
C ALA A 580 -17.49 -6.01 -31.77
N LYS A 581 -16.84 -7.14 -32.10
CA LYS A 581 -17.39 -8.20 -32.97
C LYS A 581 -17.75 -9.48 -32.20
N GLY A 582 -17.66 -9.45 -30.86
CA GLY A 582 -18.05 -10.56 -30.00
C GLY A 582 -19.56 -10.86 -30.06
N LYS A 583 -19.96 -12.00 -29.51
CA LYS A 583 -21.39 -12.39 -29.45
C LYS A 583 -22.18 -11.55 -28.44
N LEU A 584 -21.53 -11.07 -27.39
CA LEU A 584 -22.10 -10.09 -26.48
C LEU A 584 -21.92 -8.69 -27.04
N LYS A 585 -23.01 -7.91 -27.07
CA LYS A 585 -22.97 -6.53 -27.55
C LYS A 585 -22.20 -5.66 -26.54
N PRO A 586 -21.18 -4.88 -26.97
CA PRO A 586 -20.51 -3.92 -26.12
C PRO A 586 -21.51 -2.95 -25.44
N ILE A 587 -21.30 -2.69 -24.16
CA ILE A 587 -22.10 -1.76 -23.35
C ILE A 587 -21.53 -0.34 -23.49
N GLU A 588 -20.23 -0.19 -23.22
CA GLU A 588 -19.49 1.08 -23.30
C GLU A 588 -17.98 0.82 -23.49
N ASP A 589 -17.21 1.89 -23.73
CA ASP A 589 -15.76 1.82 -23.86
C ASP A 589 -15.09 1.62 -22.50
N ALA A 590 -13.95 0.92 -22.49
CA ALA A 590 -13.05 0.88 -21.35
C ALA A 590 -12.64 2.32 -20.96
N PRO A 591 -12.45 2.62 -19.66
CA PRO A 591 -12.35 1.68 -18.55
C PRO A 591 -13.71 1.39 -17.86
N GLY A 592 -14.84 1.75 -18.48
CA GLY A 592 -16.17 1.57 -17.93
C GLY A 592 -16.59 2.66 -16.95
N SER A 593 -17.85 2.61 -16.51
CA SER A 593 -18.49 3.56 -15.61
C SER A 593 -18.26 3.23 -14.13
N TYR A 594 -18.13 1.95 -13.75
CA TYR A 594 -17.97 1.56 -12.34
C TYR A 594 -16.68 2.09 -11.72
N VAL A 595 -15.57 2.04 -12.47
CA VAL A 595 -14.28 2.56 -12.00
C VAL A 595 -14.25 4.08 -11.82
N LYS A 596 -15.15 4.81 -12.49
CA LYS A 596 -15.23 6.28 -12.42
C LYS A 596 -15.99 6.77 -11.19
N VAL A 597 -16.68 5.88 -10.47
CA VAL A 597 -17.42 6.22 -9.25
C VAL A 597 -16.43 6.55 -8.13
N LYS A 598 -16.49 7.81 -7.64
CA LYS A 598 -15.73 8.24 -6.46
C LYS A 598 -16.48 7.81 -5.19
N ALA A 599 -15.74 7.39 -4.16
CA ALA A 599 -16.33 7.16 -2.84
C ALA A 599 -16.86 8.51 -2.30
N LYS A 600 -18.18 8.60 -2.08
CA LYS A 600 -18.81 9.76 -1.43
C LYS A 600 -18.98 9.47 0.07
N PRO A 601 -18.76 10.46 0.96
CA PRO A 601 -19.07 10.30 2.38
C PRO A 601 -20.58 10.10 2.60
N TYR A 602 -20.96 9.27 3.56
CA TYR A 602 -22.36 9.05 3.94
C TYR A 602 -23.07 10.35 4.37
N ALA A 603 -22.33 11.27 5.01
CA ALA A 603 -22.87 12.55 5.49
C ALA A 603 -23.32 13.51 4.38
N ASP A 604 -22.88 13.30 3.14
CA ASP A 604 -23.25 14.15 1.99
C ASP A 604 -24.51 13.66 1.25
N MET A 605 -25.19 12.60 1.75
CA MET A 605 -26.38 12.01 1.12
C MET A 605 -27.68 12.26 1.91
N THR A 606 -27.61 12.96 3.04
CA THR A 606 -28.75 13.26 3.92
C THR A 606 -29.24 14.71 3.82
N GLU A 607 -28.87 15.45 2.77
CA GLU A 607 -29.47 16.76 2.44
C GLU A 607 -30.50 16.65 1.32
#